data_AF-C7N9Z4-F1
#
_entry.id   AF-C7N9Z4-F1
#
_cell.length_a   1.000
_cell.length_b   1.000
_cell.length_c   1.000
_cell.angle_alpha   90.00
_cell.angle_beta   90.00
_cell.angle_gamma   90.00
#
_symmetry.space_group_name_H-M   'P 1'
#
loop_
_entity.id
_entity.type
_entity.pdbx_description
1 polymer ?
#
loop_
_entity_poly.entity_id
_entity_poly.type
_entity_poly.pdbx_seq_one_letter_code
_entity_poly.pdbx_strand_id
1 'polypeptide(L)'
;MGKNNVIPIKQYPYNFVSLGEKVIDRGKREVGTNTGKFKCKLITKSPLFIGGKKIDDAGHTLEYFYKENERLTIPASSLKGAIRNIVDVLTNSVIRNIEDERLEERLKPNRESIVKYGIIESLPKDGEDGIIRLAHRVKVKKEILSKKSPTYDKKGKIYKIYMKEKIKKIDKIETEKEYQELLGKKDGKGVITVTIWVASERPKEKYEKILVKTNEILYRFTKKELEDIEYLIKQRSDRDKKENKDFYYKSRKGGSEKNFFKLKVGDPIIMYKKNTKDDMVHLVFSEIPRIRYKFSPLDLVPKKFQPSDSLEKLSFSEKLFGTIGDNTKKDNNKEGDLVALEGRVFFEDAKIINKNPKIINNGKLVILKPFGEPHPTQVSFYLNRKDYNSNAEEGIFIKGRKFYWHHRDKIEKDFKTFSNSITMNSREKYNSSLELLDYGNEFEFDVHFENLMDSELGVLIYALELENGLLHKIGRGKAFGFGSCKIIIEEFNLENRNKYSNFSESIFESGKKEKYINKAKEKYINERANVEELKIILSQTNNLDFSKSPFPEENGRTPGKNTLNWFLNKKSKGELILEGILKISGK
;
A
#
# COMPACT_ATOMS: atom_id res chain seq x y z
N MET A 1 -46.46 16.53 -8.72
CA MET A 1 -45.32 15.62 -8.92
C MET A 1 -44.10 16.18 -8.21
N GLY A 2 -43.86 15.75 -6.97
CA GLY A 2 -42.70 16.21 -6.19
C GLY A 2 -41.41 15.66 -6.78
N LYS A 3 -40.48 16.53 -7.17
CA LYS A 3 -39.09 16.14 -7.37
C LYS A 3 -38.59 15.65 -6.02
N ASN A 4 -38.47 14.34 -5.83
CA ASN A 4 -37.68 13.79 -4.74
C ASN A 4 -36.26 14.34 -4.91
N ASN A 5 -35.93 15.38 -4.14
CA ASN A 5 -34.58 15.90 -4.01
C ASN A 5 -33.75 14.81 -3.34
N VAL A 6 -33.22 13.87 -4.14
CA VAL A 6 -32.22 12.92 -3.69
C VAL A 6 -31.02 13.75 -3.24
N ILE A 7 -30.81 13.84 -1.93
CA ILE A 7 -29.67 14.55 -1.34
C ILE A 7 -28.41 13.82 -1.83
N PRO A 8 -27.53 14.48 -2.61
CA PRO A 8 -26.35 13.82 -3.13
C PRO A 8 -25.45 13.31 -2.00
N ILE A 9 -25.06 12.04 -2.09
CA ILE A 9 -24.27 11.38 -1.05
C ILE A 9 -22.80 11.79 -1.23
N LYS A 10 -22.17 12.31 -0.17
CA LYS A 10 -20.73 12.61 -0.16
C LYS A 10 -19.96 11.43 0.42
N GLN A 11 -19.15 10.79 -0.43
CA GLN A 11 -18.34 9.64 -0.07
C GLN A 11 -16.91 9.80 -0.59
N TYR A 12 -16.05 8.87 -0.18
CA TYR A 12 -14.71 8.74 -0.73
C TYR A 12 -14.76 8.35 -2.22
N PRO A 13 -13.80 8.75 -3.07
CA PRO A 13 -13.84 8.50 -4.51
C PRO A 13 -13.60 7.02 -4.90
N TYR A 14 -13.51 6.13 -3.92
CA TYR A 14 -13.47 4.68 -4.13
C TYR A 14 -14.29 3.95 -3.08
N ASN A 15 -14.64 2.70 -3.38
CA ASN A 15 -15.22 1.75 -2.43
C ASN A 15 -14.65 0.35 -2.68
N PHE A 16 -15.09 -0.63 -1.88
CA PHE A 16 -14.63 -2.01 -1.99
C PHE A 16 -15.78 -2.90 -2.45
N VAL A 17 -15.62 -3.50 -3.62
CA VAL A 17 -16.51 -4.55 -4.11
C VAL A 17 -16.22 -5.84 -3.33
N SER A 18 -17.25 -6.46 -2.78
CA SER A 18 -17.12 -7.64 -1.92
C SER A 18 -16.45 -8.83 -2.64
N LEU A 19 -15.84 -9.73 -1.87
CA LEU A 19 -15.09 -10.87 -2.42
C LEU A 19 -15.99 -12.02 -2.92
N GLY A 20 -17.28 -12.00 -2.56
CA GLY A 20 -18.18 -13.15 -2.66
C GLY A 20 -17.90 -14.22 -1.61
N GLU A 21 -18.55 -15.39 -1.75
CA GLU A 21 -18.47 -16.46 -0.76
C GLU A 21 -17.18 -17.30 -0.87
N LYS A 22 -16.75 -17.64 -2.08
CA LYS A 22 -15.55 -18.46 -2.34
C LYS A 22 -15.01 -18.20 -3.75
N VAL A 23 -13.77 -18.61 -3.99
CA VAL A 23 -13.19 -18.67 -5.34
C VAL A 23 -13.95 -19.69 -6.17
N ILE A 24 -14.38 -19.27 -7.36
CA ILE A 24 -15.13 -20.12 -8.29
C ILE A 24 -14.15 -20.86 -9.19
N ASP A 25 -14.48 -22.12 -9.49
CA ASP A 25 -13.69 -23.02 -10.36
C ASP A 25 -12.20 -23.07 -10.01
N ARG A 26 -11.88 -23.14 -8.71
CA ARG A 26 -10.51 -23.34 -8.26
C ARG A 26 -10.04 -24.73 -8.69
N GLY A 27 -8.98 -24.82 -9.48
CA GLY A 27 -8.52 -26.08 -10.05
C GLY A 27 -7.41 -25.92 -11.07
N LYS A 28 -7.00 -27.04 -11.68
CA LYS A 28 -6.01 -27.07 -12.76
C LYS A 28 -6.47 -26.26 -13.98
N ARG A 29 -5.50 -25.76 -14.76
CA ARG A 29 -5.75 -25.17 -16.08
C ARG A 29 -6.22 -26.25 -17.05
N GLU A 30 -7.34 -26.00 -17.71
CA GLU A 30 -7.84 -26.79 -18.84
C GLU A 30 -7.46 -26.13 -20.17
N VAL A 31 -7.27 -26.94 -21.21
CA VAL A 31 -6.96 -26.47 -22.57
C VAL A 31 -8.25 -26.39 -23.36
N GLY A 32 -8.68 -25.17 -23.70
CA GLY A 32 -9.84 -24.94 -24.53
C GLY A 32 -9.49 -24.87 -26.02
N THR A 33 -10.51 -24.65 -26.84
CA THR A 33 -10.40 -24.69 -28.31
C THR A 33 -10.40 -23.32 -28.98
N ASN A 34 -10.48 -22.23 -28.22
CA ASN A 34 -10.60 -20.89 -28.78
C ASN A 34 -9.26 -20.15 -28.73
N THR A 35 -8.66 -19.92 -29.89
CA THR A 35 -7.49 -19.07 -30.10
C THR A 35 -7.85 -17.98 -31.10
N GLY A 36 -7.32 -16.78 -30.94
CA GLY A 36 -7.64 -15.67 -31.82
C GLY A 36 -7.24 -14.31 -31.26
N LYS A 37 -7.81 -13.26 -31.84
CA LYS A 37 -7.55 -11.89 -31.44
C LYS A 37 -8.80 -11.00 -31.50
N PHE A 38 -8.85 -10.04 -30.59
CA PHE A 38 -9.77 -8.91 -30.63
C PHE A 38 -9.04 -7.67 -31.10
N LYS A 39 -9.67 -6.91 -31.99
CA LYS A 39 -9.29 -5.53 -32.28
C LYS A 39 -10.18 -4.61 -31.47
N CYS A 40 -9.58 -3.82 -30.60
CA CYS A 40 -10.32 -3.02 -29.62
C CYS A 40 -10.08 -1.53 -29.82
N LYS A 41 -11.15 -0.76 -29.62
CA LYS A 41 -11.14 0.69 -29.56
C LYS A 41 -11.49 1.18 -28.17
N LEU A 42 -10.64 2.04 -27.60
CA LEU A 42 -10.83 2.71 -26.33
C LEU A 42 -11.12 4.19 -26.56
N ILE A 43 -12.21 4.70 -25.97
CA ILE A 43 -12.62 6.10 -26.05
C ILE A 43 -12.59 6.71 -24.65
N THR A 44 -11.85 7.81 -24.47
CA THR A 44 -11.82 8.53 -23.19
C THR A 44 -13.14 9.28 -22.95
N LYS A 45 -13.74 9.09 -21.78
CA LYS A 45 -14.98 9.74 -21.36
C LYS A 45 -14.76 10.81 -20.29
N SER A 46 -13.59 10.82 -19.66
CA SER A 46 -13.12 11.88 -18.77
C SER A 46 -11.66 12.18 -19.10
N PRO A 47 -11.00 13.17 -18.47
CA PRO A 47 -9.56 13.34 -18.63
C PRO A 47 -8.80 12.05 -18.30
N LEU A 48 -7.69 11.83 -19.00
CA LEU A 48 -6.85 10.65 -18.85
C LEU A 48 -5.41 11.07 -18.55
N PHE A 49 -4.78 10.34 -17.62
CA PHE A 49 -3.35 10.43 -17.38
C PHE A 49 -2.73 9.05 -17.29
N ILE A 50 -1.73 8.80 -18.13
CA ILE A 50 -0.82 7.66 -18.04
C ILE A 50 0.56 8.22 -17.72
N GLY A 51 1.18 7.74 -16.63
CA GLY A 51 2.45 8.29 -16.16
C GLY A 51 3.61 7.91 -17.07
N GLY A 52 4.22 8.91 -17.70
CA GLY A 52 5.44 8.79 -18.50
C GLY A 52 6.66 9.36 -17.79
N LYS A 53 7.37 10.25 -18.50
CA LYS A 53 8.56 10.93 -17.98
C LYS A 53 8.21 11.73 -16.71
N LYS A 54 9.06 11.59 -15.69
CA LYS A 54 8.96 12.33 -14.42
C LYS A 54 10.20 13.16 -14.19
N ILE A 55 10.02 14.37 -13.67
CA ILE A 55 11.08 15.29 -13.29
C ILE A 55 10.79 15.75 -11.86
N ASP A 56 11.80 15.72 -10.99
CA ASP A 56 11.72 16.34 -9.67
C ASP A 56 12.25 17.77 -9.74
N ASP A 57 11.43 18.73 -9.33
CA ASP A 57 11.72 20.16 -9.33
C ASP A 57 11.62 20.68 -7.89
N ALA A 58 12.77 20.71 -7.20
CA ALA A 58 12.87 21.12 -5.79
C ALA A 58 11.91 20.38 -4.82
N GLY A 59 11.66 19.08 -5.08
CA GLY A 59 10.75 18.24 -4.32
C GLY A 59 9.29 18.27 -4.80
N HIS A 60 8.99 19.01 -5.86
CA HIS A 60 7.71 18.97 -6.56
C HIS A 60 7.82 18.13 -7.84
N THR A 61 6.92 17.15 -8.02
CA THR A 61 6.99 16.26 -9.18
C THR A 61 6.25 16.83 -10.39
N LEU A 62 6.95 16.96 -11.51
CA LEU A 62 6.38 17.23 -12.83
C LEU A 62 6.28 15.91 -13.60
N GLU A 63 5.09 15.55 -14.10
CA GLU A 63 4.90 14.31 -14.84
C GLU A 63 4.21 14.56 -16.19
N TYR A 64 4.77 13.95 -17.23
CA TYR A 64 4.26 14.03 -18.61
C TYR A 64 3.48 12.77 -18.97
N PHE A 65 2.61 12.88 -19.98
CA PHE A 65 1.85 11.74 -20.45
C PHE A 65 2.79 10.72 -21.09
N TYR A 66 2.51 9.42 -20.89
CA TYR A 66 3.31 8.35 -21.45
C TYR A 66 3.28 8.34 -22.98
N LYS A 67 4.48 8.35 -23.57
CA LYS A 67 4.68 8.25 -25.01
C LYS A 67 5.62 7.09 -25.29
N GLU A 68 5.35 6.38 -26.37
CA GLU A 68 6.24 5.37 -26.93
C GLU A 68 6.50 5.74 -28.39
N ASN A 69 7.77 5.88 -28.76
CA ASN A 69 8.19 6.41 -30.07
C ASN A 69 7.45 7.72 -30.42
N GLU A 70 7.43 8.67 -29.47
CA GLU A 70 6.72 9.97 -29.54
C GLU A 70 5.18 9.91 -29.69
N ARG A 71 4.59 8.72 -29.73
CA ARG A 71 3.13 8.54 -29.82
C ARG A 71 2.50 8.34 -28.44
N LEU A 72 1.47 9.11 -28.12
CA LEU A 72 0.68 8.95 -26.89
C LEU A 72 0.14 7.51 -26.82
N THR A 73 0.46 6.82 -25.73
CA THR A 73 0.24 5.38 -25.61
C THR A 73 -0.33 5.04 -24.24
N ILE A 74 -1.21 4.04 -24.18
CA ILE A 74 -1.63 3.39 -22.93
C ILE A 74 -0.94 2.02 -22.88
N PRO A 75 -0.04 1.77 -21.92
CA PRO A 75 0.66 0.50 -21.83
C PRO A 75 -0.28 -0.70 -21.69
N ALA A 76 0.05 -1.81 -22.33
CA ALA A 76 -0.61 -3.10 -22.28
C ALA A 76 -0.83 -3.56 -20.83
N SER A 77 0.15 -3.31 -19.95
CA SER A 77 0.06 -3.63 -18.53
C SER A 77 -1.05 -2.85 -17.80
N SER A 78 -1.31 -1.61 -18.21
CA SER A 78 -2.40 -0.78 -17.66
C SER A 78 -3.77 -1.28 -18.12
N LEU A 79 -3.90 -1.68 -19.39
CA LEU A 79 -5.11 -2.29 -19.94
C LEU A 79 -5.37 -3.64 -19.27
N LYS A 80 -4.40 -4.55 -19.30
CA LYS A 80 -4.45 -5.88 -18.66
C LYS A 80 -4.80 -5.77 -17.18
N GLY A 81 -4.23 -4.82 -16.44
CA GLY A 81 -4.54 -4.60 -15.03
C GLY A 81 -5.98 -4.16 -14.79
N ALA A 82 -6.52 -3.26 -15.63
CA ALA A 82 -7.91 -2.81 -15.52
C ALA A 82 -8.91 -3.94 -15.85
N ILE A 83 -8.67 -4.69 -16.92
CA ILE A 83 -9.52 -5.81 -17.34
C ILE A 83 -9.44 -6.96 -16.32
N ARG A 84 -8.23 -7.30 -15.84
CA ARG A 84 -8.02 -8.33 -14.82
C ARG A 84 -8.82 -8.04 -13.55
N ASN A 85 -8.84 -6.79 -13.07
CA ASN A 85 -9.59 -6.44 -11.86
C ASN A 85 -11.09 -6.74 -12.01
N ILE A 86 -11.66 -6.49 -13.20
CA ILE A 86 -13.06 -6.82 -13.51
C ILE A 86 -13.23 -8.35 -13.53
N VAL A 87 -12.38 -9.07 -14.25
CA VAL A 87 -12.38 -10.55 -14.27
C VAL A 87 -12.29 -11.14 -12.86
N ASP A 88 -11.47 -10.57 -11.99
CA ASP A 88 -11.29 -11.04 -10.61
C ASP A 88 -12.59 -10.96 -9.81
N VAL A 89 -13.39 -9.92 -10.01
CA VAL A 89 -14.71 -9.80 -9.38
C VAL A 89 -15.72 -10.76 -10.01
N LEU A 90 -15.81 -10.77 -11.33
CA LEU A 90 -16.75 -11.64 -12.06
C LEU A 90 -16.56 -13.11 -11.69
N THR A 91 -15.34 -13.52 -11.35
CA THR A 91 -15.01 -14.93 -11.08
C THR A 91 -14.67 -15.22 -9.62
N ASN A 92 -14.81 -14.24 -8.72
CA ASN A 92 -14.35 -14.33 -7.33
C ASN A 92 -12.90 -14.86 -7.21
N SER A 93 -12.01 -14.44 -8.11
CA SER A 93 -10.63 -14.96 -8.12
C SER A 93 -9.89 -14.64 -6.81
N VAL A 94 -8.64 -15.10 -6.69
CA VAL A 94 -7.81 -14.76 -5.54
C VAL A 94 -7.53 -13.25 -5.48
N ILE A 95 -7.14 -12.77 -4.31
CA ILE A 95 -6.69 -11.40 -4.10
C ILE A 95 -5.17 -11.35 -4.28
N ARG A 96 -4.70 -10.43 -5.11
CA ARG A 96 -3.27 -10.22 -5.41
C ARG A 96 -2.89 -8.76 -5.19
N ASN A 97 -1.60 -8.46 -5.24
CA ASN A 97 -1.04 -7.12 -5.05
C ASN A 97 -1.42 -6.51 -3.69
N ILE A 98 -1.38 -7.33 -2.64
CA ILE A 98 -1.52 -6.89 -1.26
C ILE A 98 -0.16 -6.98 -0.59
N GLU A 99 0.12 -6.00 0.28
CA GLU A 99 1.32 -5.97 1.09
C GLU A 99 1.41 -7.23 1.97
N ASP A 100 2.48 -7.99 1.79
CA ASP A 100 2.82 -9.17 2.57
C ASP A 100 3.62 -8.82 3.83
N GLU A 101 4.23 -7.63 3.87
CA GLU A 101 4.91 -7.11 5.05
C GLU A 101 3.96 -6.53 6.11
N ARG A 102 4.33 -6.73 7.38
CA ARG A 102 3.59 -6.16 8.51
C ARG A 102 3.80 -4.65 8.59
N LEU A 103 2.70 -3.91 8.61
CA LEU A 103 2.67 -2.46 8.75
C LEU A 103 3.18 -2.01 10.12
N GLU A 104 3.50 -0.72 10.24
CA GLU A 104 3.97 -0.08 11.48
C GLU A 104 2.94 0.92 12.03
N GLU A 105 2.80 0.96 13.35
CA GLU A 105 2.07 2.01 14.07
C GLU A 105 3.04 2.86 14.90
N ARG A 106 2.84 4.18 14.90
CA ARG A 106 3.52 5.07 15.84
C ARG A 106 2.68 5.25 17.09
N LEU A 107 3.21 4.83 18.23
CA LEU A 107 2.56 5.03 19.52
C LEU A 107 2.79 6.45 20.03
N LYS A 108 1.82 6.94 20.81
CA LYS A 108 1.91 8.19 21.56
C LYS A 108 1.98 7.85 23.04
N PRO A 109 3.17 7.91 23.66
CA PRO A 109 3.30 7.70 25.10
C PRO A 109 2.38 8.64 25.87
N ASN A 110 1.68 8.10 26.86
CA ASN A 110 0.84 8.83 27.78
C ASN A 110 1.30 8.52 29.22
N ARG A 111 0.60 9.05 30.23
CA ARG A 111 0.95 8.83 31.65
C ARG A 111 0.80 7.37 32.10
N GLU A 112 -0.01 6.58 31.40
CA GLU A 112 -0.26 5.17 31.71
C GLU A 112 0.81 4.25 31.09
N SER A 113 1.56 4.73 30.10
CA SER A 113 2.59 3.98 29.41
C SER A 113 3.72 3.57 30.36
N ILE A 114 4.07 2.28 30.34
CA ILE A 114 5.18 1.75 31.12
C ILE A 114 6.41 1.69 30.21
N VAL A 115 7.45 2.43 30.59
CA VAL A 115 8.71 2.52 29.84
C VAL A 115 9.86 2.13 30.77
N LYS A 116 10.41 0.93 30.57
CA LYS A 116 11.59 0.44 31.30
C LYS A 116 12.78 0.33 30.36
N TYR A 117 13.96 0.62 30.87
CA TYR A 117 15.22 0.57 30.12
C TYR A 117 15.95 -0.71 30.47
N GLY A 118 16.58 -1.33 29.48
CA GLY A 118 17.38 -2.52 29.69
C GLY A 118 18.63 -2.55 28.83
N ILE A 119 19.54 -3.46 29.20
CA ILE A 119 20.74 -3.80 28.44
C ILE A 119 20.65 -5.27 28.07
N ILE A 120 20.86 -5.59 26.79
CA ILE A 120 20.86 -6.97 26.29
C ILE A 120 22.03 -7.74 26.92
N GLU A 121 21.74 -8.85 27.58
CA GLU A 121 22.74 -9.75 28.15
C GLU A 121 23.02 -10.94 27.24
N SER A 122 21.97 -11.54 26.68
CA SER A 122 22.07 -12.61 25.70
C SER A 122 21.07 -12.39 24.58
N LEU A 123 21.42 -12.86 23.38
CA LEU A 123 20.50 -12.90 22.24
C LEU A 123 19.85 -14.29 22.18
N PRO A 124 18.62 -14.41 21.63
CA PRO A 124 17.96 -15.69 21.44
C PRO A 124 18.79 -16.60 20.52
N LYS A 125 18.95 -17.87 20.90
CA LYS A 125 19.68 -18.90 20.13
C LYS A 125 19.03 -20.26 20.34
N ASP A 126 18.96 -21.07 19.28
CA ASP A 126 18.56 -22.48 19.35
C ASP A 126 17.25 -22.77 20.11
N GLY A 127 16.26 -21.88 19.97
CA GLY A 127 14.96 -22.00 20.63
C GLY A 127 14.90 -21.40 22.05
N GLU A 128 16.04 -20.97 22.60
CA GLU A 128 16.09 -20.25 23.87
C GLU A 128 15.86 -18.74 23.70
N ASP A 129 15.20 -18.15 24.69
CA ASP A 129 14.98 -16.71 24.76
C ASP A 129 16.26 -15.94 25.11
N GLY A 130 16.41 -14.78 24.50
CA GLY A 130 17.39 -13.78 24.92
C GLY A 130 17.01 -13.14 26.25
N ILE A 131 17.99 -12.61 26.96
CA ILE A 131 17.80 -11.98 28.28
C ILE A 131 18.13 -10.49 28.19
N ILE A 132 17.20 -9.64 28.65
CA ILE A 132 17.42 -8.21 28.89
C ILE A 132 17.49 -7.99 30.39
N ARG A 133 18.58 -7.39 30.86
CA ARG A 133 18.71 -6.95 32.26
C ARG A 133 18.18 -5.54 32.43
N LEU A 134 17.53 -5.27 33.56
CA LEU A 134 17.04 -3.94 33.88
C LEU A 134 18.22 -2.96 33.94
N ALA A 135 17.98 -1.74 33.47
CA ALA A 135 18.92 -0.65 33.55
C ALA A 135 18.31 0.50 34.35
N HIS A 136 18.96 0.88 35.45
CA HIS A 136 18.62 2.10 36.17
C HIS A 136 18.96 3.32 35.31
N ARG A 137 18.00 4.21 35.12
CA ARG A 137 18.14 5.39 34.26
C ARG A 137 18.47 6.63 35.09
N VAL A 138 19.71 7.09 34.98
CA VAL A 138 20.15 8.37 35.53
C VAL A 138 19.99 9.47 34.49
N LYS A 139 19.34 10.58 34.85
CA LYS A 139 19.19 11.76 33.98
C LYS A 139 20.42 12.65 34.09
N VAL A 140 21.05 13.02 32.99
CA VAL A 140 22.21 13.94 32.99
C VAL A 140 21.94 15.14 32.10
N LYS A 141 22.22 16.37 32.54
CA LYS A 141 22.02 17.56 31.69
C LYS A 141 22.87 17.47 30.42
N LYS A 142 22.27 17.80 29.27
CA LYS A 142 22.93 17.77 27.95
C LYS A 142 24.25 18.56 27.92
N GLU A 143 24.21 19.74 28.55
CA GLU A 143 25.34 20.68 28.59
C GLU A 143 26.61 20.08 29.21
N ILE A 144 26.45 19.18 30.19
CA ILE A 144 27.55 18.48 30.87
C ILE A 144 28.26 17.56 29.87
N LEU A 145 27.50 16.80 29.09
CA LEU A 145 28.06 15.88 28.10
C LEU A 145 28.69 16.62 26.90
N SER A 146 28.12 17.75 26.49
CA SER A 146 28.61 18.52 25.34
C SER A 146 29.92 19.26 25.57
N LYS A 147 30.31 19.53 26.83
CA LYS A 147 31.47 20.38 27.17
C LYS A 147 32.80 19.63 27.33
N LYS A 148 32.81 18.30 27.53
CA LYS A 148 34.02 17.59 28.00
C LYS A 148 34.34 16.23 27.41
N SER A 149 33.59 15.71 26.44
CA SER A 149 34.01 14.46 25.79
C SER A 149 34.68 14.75 24.45
N PRO A 150 36.02 14.55 24.30
CA PRO A 150 36.67 14.54 22.99
C PRO A 150 36.17 13.39 22.08
N THR A 151 35.31 12.51 22.60
CA THR A 151 34.55 11.49 21.88
C THR A 151 33.05 11.83 21.74
N TYR A 152 32.62 13.06 22.10
CA TYR A 152 31.28 13.59 21.85
C TYR A 152 31.09 13.82 20.35
N ASP A 153 30.71 12.75 19.65
CA ASP A 153 30.23 12.85 18.29
C ASP A 153 28.79 13.34 18.34
N LYS A 154 28.56 14.57 17.86
CA LYS A 154 27.24 15.20 17.71
C LYS A 154 26.27 14.38 16.83
N LYS A 155 26.74 13.29 16.22
CA LYS A 155 26.02 12.44 15.26
C LYS A 155 25.49 11.12 15.85
N GLY A 156 25.17 11.13 17.14
CA GLY A 156 24.48 10.04 17.84
C GLY A 156 25.36 8.83 18.10
N LYS A 157 25.70 8.59 19.36
CA LYS A 157 26.42 7.38 19.77
C LYS A 157 25.86 6.89 21.09
N ILE A 158 25.39 5.66 21.11
CA ILE A 158 25.42 4.87 22.32
C ILE A 158 26.89 4.57 22.59
N TYR A 159 27.41 4.97 23.74
CA TYR A 159 28.79 4.68 24.12
C TYR A 159 28.90 4.31 25.59
N LYS A 160 29.97 3.60 25.93
CA LYS A 160 30.22 3.12 27.29
C LYS A 160 31.29 3.98 27.96
N ILE A 161 31.08 4.31 29.23
CA ILE A 161 32.06 5.00 30.08
C ILE A 161 32.19 4.29 31.42
N TYR A 162 33.17 4.71 32.21
CA TYR A 162 33.46 4.15 33.53
C TYR A 162 33.03 5.16 34.60
N MET A 163 32.18 4.72 35.53
CA MET A 163 31.69 5.53 36.64
C MET A 163 31.81 4.78 37.97
N LYS A 164 32.04 5.50 39.07
CA LYS A 164 32.06 4.94 40.42
C LYS A 164 30.70 4.33 40.76
N GLU A 165 30.69 3.24 41.53
CA GLU A 165 29.48 2.51 41.91
C GLU A 165 28.39 3.35 42.58
N LYS A 166 28.76 4.49 43.17
CA LYS A 166 27.84 5.49 43.73
C LYS A 166 26.72 5.88 42.73
N ILE A 167 26.98 5.82 41.43
CA ILE A 167 25.98 6.10 40.38
C ILE A 167 24.73 5.21 40.45
N LYS A 168 24.82 4.00 41.04
CA LYS A 168 23.69 3.08 41.20
C LYS A 168 22.55 3.67 42.05
N LYS A 169 22.83 4.67 42.91
CA LYS A 169 21.88 5.31 43.82
C LYS A 169 21.50 6.73 43.39
N ILE A 170 21.88 7.15 42.19
CA ILE A 170 21.68 8.52 41.70
C ILE A 170 20.62 8.50 40.62
N ASP A 171 19.64 9.40 40.72
CA ASP A 171 18.58 9.54 39.70
C ASP A 171 18.87 10.64 38.68
N LYS A 172 19.68 11.63 39.08
CA LYS A 172 19.90 12.85 38.30
C LYS A 172 21.27 13.46 38.58
N ILE A 173 21.90 13.98 37.54
CA ILE A 173 23.14 14.75 37.56
C ILE A 173 22.85 16.12 36.94
N GLU A 174 22.99 17.17 37.75
CA GLU A 174 22.64 18.53 37.40
C GLU A 174 23.82 19.47 37.24
N THR A 175 24.98 19.09 37.78
CA THR A 175 26.19 19.91 37.75
C THR A 175 27.40 19.15 37.18
N GLU A 176 28.34 19.90 36.61
CA GLU A 176 29.61 19.34 36.11
C GLU A 176 30.42 18.71 37.25
N LYS A 177 30.39 19.30 38.45
CA LYS A 177 31.10 18.79 39.63
C LYS A 177 30.61 17.38 40.02
N GLU A 178 29.29 17.18 40.12
CA GLU A 178 28.68 15.87 40.37
C GLU A 178 29.12 14.84 39.33
N TYR A 179 29.10 15.23 38.05
CA TYR A 179 29.51 14.35 36.96
C TYR A 179 30.98 13.92 37.10
N GLN A 180 31.89 14.87 37.36
CA GLN A 180 33.32 14.60 37.53
C GLN A 180 33.62 13.72 38.75
N GLU A 181 32.94 13.94 39.87
CA GLU A 181 33.10 13.13 41.08
C GLU A 181 32.72 11.66 40.85
N LEU A 182 31.82 11.39 39.91
CA LEU A 182 31.34 10.06 39.55
C LEU A 182 32.17 9.39 38.46
N LEU A 183 33.01 10.11 37.73
CA LEU A 183 33.88 9.49 36.72
C LEU A 183 34.90 8.55 37.38
N GLY A 184 35.13 7.42 36.72
CA GLY A 184 36.13 6.44 37.11
C GLY A 184 37.11 6.17 35.97
N LYS A 185 38.21 5.50 36.29
CA LYS A 185 39.13 4.92 35.30
C LYS A 185 38.77 3.46 35.07
N LYS A 186 39.06 2.96 33.86
CA LYS A 186 38.96 1.54 33.56
C LYS A 186 39.74 0.73 34.61
N ASP A 187 39.15 -0.37 35.07
CA ASP A 187 39.73 -1.29 36.08
C ASP A 187 39.99 -0.67 37.47
N GLY A 188 39.47 0.53 37.75
CA GLY A 188 39.52 1.14 39.08
C GLY A 188 38.64 0.41 40.11
N LYS A 189 39.12 0.30 41.35
CA LYS A 189 38.34 -0.28 42.46
C LYS A 189 37.03 0.49 42.68
N GLY A 190 35.89 -0.21 42.68
CA GLY A 190 34.57 0.41 42.85
C GLY A 190 34.10 1.22 41.62
N VAL A 191 34.59 0.89 40.43
CA VAL A 191 34.17 1.48 39.16
C VAL A 191 33.43 0.45 38.31
N ILE A 192 32.34 0.88 37.68
CA ILE A 192 31.49 0.07 36.80
C ILE A 192 31.41 0.68 35.41
N THR A 193 31.14 -0.15 34.42
CA THR A 193 30.81 0.31 33.07
C THR A 193 29.33 0.69 32.99
N VAL A 194 29.06 1.90 32.49
CA VAL A 194 27.71 2.41 32.25
C VAL A 194 27.55 2.79 30.78
N THR A 195 26.31 2.78 30.29
CA THR A 195 25.99 3.10 28.89
C THR A 195 25.36 4.49 28.83
N ILE A 196 25.96 5.43 28.09
CA ILE A 196 25.31 6.69 27.74
C ILE A 196 24.46 6.46 26.50
N TRP A 197 23.18 6.78 26.61
CA TRP A 197 22.24 6.77 25.50
C TRP A 197 21.80 8.20 25.19
N VAL A 198 22.41 8.77 24.14
CA VAL A 198 22.04 10.07 23.59
C VAL A 198 20.90 9.88 22.59
N ALA A 199 19.74 10.46 22.86
CA ALA A 199 18.60 10.40 21.95
C ALA A 199 18.79 11.38 20.77
N SER A 200 18.01 11.22 19.68
CA SER A 200 17.98 12.22 18.61
C SER A 200 17.63 13.60 19.16
N GLU A 201 18.23 14.65 18.60
CA GLU A 201 18.06 16.02 19.07
C GLU A 201 16.58 16.43 19.10
N ARG A 202 16.14 16.94 20.26
CA ARG A 202 14.79 17.46 20.48
C ARG A 202 14.88 18.84 21.11
N PRO A 203 14.23 19.88 20.55
CA PRO A 203 14.40 21.27 20.99
C PRO A 203 14.07 21.53 22.47
N LYS A 204 13.22 20.70 23.09
CA LYS A 204 12.76 20.88 24.48
C LYS A 204 13.38 19.89 25.48
N GLU A 205 14.23 18.97 25.03
CA GLU A 205 14.78 17.93 25.91
C GLU A 205 16.02 18.45 26.64
N LYS A 206 15.97 18.51 27.97
CA LYS A 206 17.04 19.07 28.82
C LYS A 206 18.08 18.03 29.29
N TYR A 207 17.76 16.74 29.19
CA TYR A 207 18.55 15.65 29.76
C TYR A 207 18.83 14.55 28.73
N GLU A 208 20.01 13.93 28.85
CA GLU A 208 20.31 12.60 28.30
C GLU A 208 20.25 11.54 29.39
N LYS A 209 20.53 10.30 29.00
CA LYS A 209 20.31 9.11 29.83
C LYS A 209 21.63 8.37 30.02
N ILE A 210 22.01 8.12 31.27
CA ILE A 210 23.04 7.14 31.63
C ILE A 210 22.29 5.89 32.13
N LEU A 211 22.59 4.75 31.54
CA LEU A 211 22.00 3.46 31.87
C LEU A 211 22.99 2.64 32.67
N VAL A 212 22.59 2.29 33.89
CA VAL A 212 23.36 1.45 34.81
C VAL A 212 22.73 0.06 34.85
N LYS A 213 23.38 -0.94 34.25
CA LYS A 213 22.91 -2.33 34.21
C LYS A 213 22.79 -2.88 35.64
N THR A 214 21.66 -3.51 35.97
CA THR A 214 21.43 -4.22 37.23
C THR A 214 21.49 -5.74 37.01
N ASN A 215 21.41 -6.52 38.09
CA ASN A 215 21.33 -7.98 38.02
C ASN A 215 19.89 -8.47 37.81
N GLU A 216 18.88 -7.60 37.84
CA GLU A 216 17.49 -7.98 37.67
C GLU A 216 17.19 -8.29 36.20
N ILE A 217 16.48 -9.39 35.93
CA ILE A 217 15.96 -9.69 34.59
C ILE A 217 14.76 -8.78 34.35
N LEU A 218 14.86 -7.91 33.35
CA LEU A 218 13.74 -7.08 32.93
C LEU A 218 12.75 -7.86 32.07
N TYR A 219 13.26 -8.60 31.08
CA TYR A 219 12.44 -9.31 30.11
C TYR A 219 13.23 -10.42 29.41
N ARG A 220 12.54 -11.52 29.07
CA ARG A 220 13.03 -12.56 28.18
C ARG A 220 12.33 -12.39 26.84
N PHE A 221 13.08 -12.46 25.75
CA PHE A 221 12.54 -12.17 24.43
C PHE A 221 12.91 -13.23 23.41
N THR A 222 11.98 -13.48 22.50
CA THR A 222 12.07 -14.50 21.47
C THR A 222 12.89 -14.02 20.26
N LYS A 223 13.28 -14.96 19.40
CA LYS A 223 13.89 -14.65 18.09
C LYS A 223 12.99 -13.76 17.22
N LYS A 224 11.67 -13.98 17.25
CA LYS A 224 10.70 -13.16 16.49
C LYS A 224 10.67 -11.70 16.96
N GLU A 225 10.72 -11.48 18.27
CA GLU A 225 10.80 -10.12 18.84
C GLU A 225 12.12 -9.42 18.47
N LEU A 226 13.24 -10.16 18.42
CA LEU A 226 14.52 -9.65 17.93
C LEU A 226 14.43 -9.21 16.46
N GLU A 227 13.86 -10.05 15.60
CA GLU A 227 13.67 -9.74 14.17
C GLU A 227 12.79 -8.49 13.97
N ASP A 228 11.74 -8.33 14.79
CA ASP A 228 10.85 -7.17 14.74
C ASP A 228 11.53 -5.86 15.13
N ILE A 229 12.35 -5.86 16.18
CA ILE A 229 13.08 -4.66 16.58
C ILE A 229 14.18 -4.33 15.57
N GLU A 230 14.90 -5.31 15.04
CA GLU A 230 15.92 -5.10 14.00
C GLU A 230 15.32 -4.54 12.70
N TYR A 231 14.13 -5.01 12.31
CA TYR A 231 13.38 -4.45 11.19
C TYR A 231 13.08 -2.96 11.39
N LEU A 232 12.58 -2.57 12.57
CA LEU A 232 12.27 -1.16 12.87
C LEU A 232 13.52 -0.28 12.89
N ILE A 233 14.65 -0.80 13.37
CA ILE A 233 15.97 -0.13 13.35
C ILE A 233 16.40 0.10 11.90
N LYS A 234 16.29 -0.91 11.04
CA LYS A 234 16.59 -0.79 9.60
C LYS A 234 15.73 0.30 8.95
N GLN A 235 14.42 0.27 9.16
CA GLN A 235 13.49 1.26 8.59
C GLN A 235 13.80 2.69 9.05
N ARG A 236 14.25 2.88 10.30
CA ARG A 236 14.72 4.20 10.75
C ARG A 236 16.03 4.60 10.10
N SER A 237 17.00 3.69 10.00
CA SER A 237 18.26 3.96 9.32
C SER A 237 18.04 4.39 7.86
N ASP A 238 17.16 3.70 7.14
CA ASP A 238 16.94 3.97 5.71
C ASP A 238 16.29 5.36 5.51
N ARG A 239 15.42 5.79 6.43
CA ARG A 239 14.85 7.15 6.44
C ARG A 239 15.90 8.23 6.75
N ASP A 240 16.71 8.01 7.78
CA ASP A 240 17.71 9.01 8.21
C ASP A 240 18.79 9.19 7.12
N LYS A 241 19.21 8.11 6.45
CA LYS A 241 20.09 8.17 5.27
C LYS A 241 19.54 9.06 4.15
N LYS A 242 18.24 8.93 3.82
CA LYS A 242 17.59 9.77 2.78
C LYS A 242 17.58 11.26 3.14
N GLU A 243 17.57 11.58 4.44
CA GLU A 243 17.59 12.95 4.94
C GLU A 243 19.01 13.49 5.20
N ASN A 244 20.06 12.78 4.77
CA ASN A 244 21.46 13.08 5.10
C ASN A 244 21.73 13.22 6.60
N LYS A 245 21.00 12.45 7.42
CA LYS A 245 21.16 12.37 8.88
C LYS A 245 21.89 11.09 9.25
N ASP A 246 22.82 11.22 10.18
CA ASP A 246 23.50 10.06 10.76
C ASP A 246 22.61 9.42 11.82
N PHE A 247 22.29 8.13 11.62
CA PHE A 247 21.63 7.31 12.62
C PHE A 247 22.66 6.73 13.59
N TYR A 248 22.31 6.65 14.89
CA TYR A 248 23.29 6.38 15.95
C TYR A 248 23.74 4.91 16.03
N TYR A 249 23.02 3.99 15.41
CA TYR A 249 23.55 2.66 15.08
C TYR A 249 24.36 2.79 13.78
N LYS A 250 25.62 2.34 13.75
CA LYS A 250 26.53 2.46 12.59
C LYS A 250 26.89 1.08 12.01
N SER A 251 27.19 1.06 10.70
CA SER A 251 27.41 -0.19 9.97
C SER A 251 28.80 -0.69 10.22
N ARG A 252 28.98 -2.02 10.26
CA ARG A 252 30.33 -2.57 10.14
C ARG A 252 30.88 -2.20 8.76
N LYS A 253 32.15 -1.77 8.72
CA LYS A 253 32.93 -1.69 7.48
C LYS A 253 33.30 -3.12 7.09
N GLY A 254 33.03 -3.51 5.84
CA GLY A 254 33.50 -4.76 5.24
C GLY A 254 32.39 -5.76 4.92
N GLY A 255 31.69 -5.58 3.80
CA GLY A 255 30.73 -6.53 3.24
C GLY A 255 29.80 -5.87 2.21
N SER A 256 29.66 -6.49 1.04
CA SER A 256 28.75 -6.10 -0.05
C SER A 256 27.28 -6.00 0.43
N GLU A 257 26.57 -4.98 -0.06
CA GLU A 257 25.11 -4.70 -0.05
C GLU A 257 24.16 -5.11 1.12
N LYS A 258 24.59 -5.72 2.23
CA LYS A 258 23.72 -6.07 3.39
C LYS A 258 24.25 -5.55 4.72
N ASN A 259 24.63 -4.29 4.74
CA ASN A 259 25.13 -3.59 5.91
C ASN A 259 23.98 -2.98 6.74
N PHE A 260 23.21 -3.83 7.44
CA PHE A 260 22.12 -3.42 8.35
C PHE A 260 22.53 -3.54 9.84
N PHE A 261 21.89 -2.75 10.70
CA PHE A 261 22.16 -2.78 12.15
C PHE A 261 21.47 -3.96 12.80
N LYS A 262 22.27 -4.88 13.35
CA LYS A 262 21.80 -5.92 14.26
C LYS A 262 22.08 -5.53 15.69
N LEU A 263 21.16 -5.88 16.59
CA LEU A 263 21.39 -5.73 18.02
C LEU A 263 22.44 -6.73 18.48
N LYS A 264 23.24 -6.33 19.47
CA LYS A 264 24.24 -7.19 20.11
C LYS A 264 24.13 -7.15 21.62
N VAL A 265 24.79 -8.12 22.25
CA VAL A 265 25.01 -8.10 23.69
C VAL A 265 25.64 -6.77 24.12
N GLY A 266 25.03 -6.15 25.12
CA GLY A 266 25.43 -4.86 25.66
C GLY A 266 24.76 -3.65 25.04
N ASP A 267 23.94 -3.81 23.99
CA ASP A 267 23.15 -2.71 23.44
C ASP A 267 21.96 -2.37 24.36
N PRO A 268 21.58 -1.09 24.46
CA PRO A 268 20.42 -0.65 25.22
C PRO A 268 19.12 -0.85 24.42
N ILE A 269 18.07 -1.16 25.14
CA ILE A 269 16.73 -1.37 24.60
C ILE A 269 15.68 -0.86 25.59
N ILE A 270 14.49 -0.54 25.09
CA ILE A 270 13.35 -0.14 25.90
C ILE A 270 12.30 -1.24 25.85
N MET A 271 11.82 -1.65 27.02
CA MET A 271 10.60 -2.41 27.17
C MET A 271 9.44 -1.42 27.34
N TYR A 272 8.46 -1.50 26.43
CA TYR A 272 7.30 -0.63 26.39
C TYR A 272 6.00 -1.43 26.55
N LYS A 273 5.11 -0.96 27.42
CA LYS A 273 3.69 -1.38 27.48
C LYS A 273 2.78 -0.16 27.40
N LYS A 274 1.62 -0.26 26.73
CA LYS A 274 0.68 0.86 26.62
C LYS A 274 0.09 1.26 27.97
N ASN A 275 -0.19 0.27 28.82
CA ASN A 275 -0.64 0.45 30.20
C ASN A 275 -0.41 -0.85 31.01
N THR A 276 -0.83 -0.86 32.28
CA THR A 276 -0.68 -2.03 33.18
C THR A 276 -1.54 -3.23 32.78
N LYS A 277 -2.63 -3.01 32.03
CA LYS A 277 -3.53 -4.06 31.51
C LYS A 277 -3.13 -4.55 30.12
N ASP A 278 -2.04 -4.03 29.57
CA ASP A 278 -1.53 -4.44 28.27
C ASP A 278 -0.72 -5.74 28.42
N ASP A 279 -1.28 -6.81 27.88
CA ASP A 279 -0.63 -8.13 27.86
C ASP A 279 0.57 -8.14 26.91
N MET A 280 0.59 -7.25 25.90
CA MET A 280 1.70 -7.18 24.96
C MET A 280 2.87 -6.34 25.50
N VAL A 281 4.06 -6.93 25.45
CA VAL A 281 5.33 -6.22 25.64
C VAL A 281 5.89 -5.87 24.26
N HIS A 282 6.34 -4.62 24.11
CA HIS A 282 7.02 -4.17 22.90
C HIS A 282 8.47 -3.81 23.20
N LEU A 283 9.40 -4.45 22.48
CA LEU A 283 10.79 -4.04 22.46
C LEU A 283 10.97 -2.90 21.47
N VAL A 284 11.58 -1.78 21.91
CA VAL A 284 11.70 -0.55 21.13
C VAL A 284 13.05 0.15 21.38
N PHE A 285 13.49 1.01 20.46
CA PHE A 285 14.73 1.82 20.58
C PHE A 285 14.46 3.33 20.68
N SER A 286 13.21 3.73 20.89
CA SER A 286 12.80 5.14 20.99
C SER A 286 11.65 5.27 21.98
N GLU A 287 11.69 6.31 22.83
CA GLU A 287 10.60 6.63 23.75
C GLU A 287 9.30 7.04 23.05
N ILE A 288 9.35 7.46 21.78
CA ILE A 288 8.16 7.60 20.93
C ILE A 288 8.26 6.47 19.91
N PRO A 289 7.85 5.25 20.27
CA PRO A 289 8.17 4.09 19.48
C PRO A 289 7.30 3.98 18.24
N ARG A 290 7.86 3.31 17.23
CA ARG A 290 7.06 2.60 16.25
C ARG A 290 7.04 1.13 16.66
N ILE A 291 5.90 0.48 16.48
CA ILE A 291 5.73 -0.97 16.67
C ILE A 291 5.19 -1.57 15.38
N ARG A 292 5.42 -2.86 15.17
CA ARG A 292 4.79 -3.60 14.06
C ARG A 292 3.44 -4.15 14.51
N TYR A 293 2.46 -4.19 13.60
CA TYR A 293 1.24 -4.95 13.83
C TYR A 293 1.52 -6.45 13.87
N LYS A 294 0.57 -7.23 14.38
CA LYS A 294 0.68 -8.70 14.44
C LYS A 294 0.55 -9.35 13.06
N PHE A 295 -0.36 -8.84 12.23
CA PHE A 295 -0.69 -9.40 10.91
C PHE A 295 -0.37 -8.41 9.78
N SER A 296 0.07 -8.93 8.64
CA SER A 296 0.19 -8.15 7.41
C SER A 296 -1.18 -7.99 6.74
N PRO A 297 -1.33 -7.04 5.79
CA PRO A 297 -2.54 -6.98 4.97
C PRO A 297 -2.83 -8.31 4.25
N LEU A 298 -1.82 -9.08 3.83
CA LEU A 298 -1.99 -10.40 3.23
C LEU A 298 -2.53 -11.44 4.22
N ASP A 299 -2.04 -11.44 5.46
CA ASP A 299 -2.54 -12.33 6.52
C ASP A 299 -4.04 -12.12 6.80
N LEU A 300 -4.55 -10.91 6.55
CA LEU A 300 -5.97 -10.54 6.69
C LEU A 300 -6.82 -10.82 5.45
N VAL A 301 -6.25 -11.40 4.39
CA VAL A 301 -7.03 -11.97 3.29
C VAL A 301 -7.58 -13.32 3.75
N PRO A 302 -8.91 -13.57 3.65
CA PRO A 302 -9.45 -14.87 4.00
C PRO A 302 -8.74 -16.00 3.22
N LYS A 303 -8.35 -17.09 3.89
CA LYS A 303 -7.57 -18.19 3.29
C LYS A 303 -8.10 -18.68 1.93
N LYS A 304 -9.42 -18.74 1.79
CA LYS A 304 -10.10 -19.14 0.55
C LYS A 304 -9.86 -18.21 -0.65
N PHE A 305 -9.43 -16.97 -0.43
CA PHE A 305 -9.11 -15.95 -1.42
C PHE A 305 -7.61 -15.63 -1.52
N GLN A 306 -6.76 -16.31 -0.74
CA GLN A 306 -5.32 -16.15 -0.87
C GLN A 306 -4.82 -16.75 -2.19
N PRO A 307 -3.74 -16.18 -2.78
CA PRO A 307 -3.11 -16.73 -3.98
C PRO A 307 -2.88 -18.23 -3.88
N SER A 308 -2.92 -18.90 -5.02
CA SER A 308 -2.72 -20.35 -5.03
C SER A 308 -1.27 -20.70 -4.68
N ASP A 309 -1.08 -21.91 -4.19
CA ASP A 309 0.21 -22.49 -3.79
C ASP A 309 0.67 -23.58 -4.78
N SER A 310 -0.17 -23.94 -5.76
CA SER A 310 0.05 -25.06 -6.67
C SER A 310 -0.70 -24.87 -7.99
N LEU A 311 -0.20 -25.48 -9.06
CA LEU A 311 -0.84 -25.48 -10.40
C LEU A 311 -2.17 -26.25 -10.44
N GLU A 312 -2.44 -27.08 -9.43
CA GLU A 312 -3.69 -27.84 -9.30
C GLU A 312 -4.82 -27.05 -8.62
N LYS A 313 -4.51 -25.88 -8.02
CA LYS A 313 -5.48 -25.08 -7.26
C LYS A 313 -5.65 -23.66 -7.80
N LEU A 314 -5.43 -23.43 -9.10
CA LEU A 314 -5.45 -22.10 -9.69
C LEU A 314 -6.86 -21.48 -9.70
N SER A 315 -6.92 -20.19 -9.41
CA SER A 315 -8.11 -19.36 -9.62
C SER A 315 -8.34 -19.12 -11.12
N PHE A 316 -9.55 -18.73 -11.50
CA PHE A 316 -9.88 -18.38 -12.89
C PHE A 316 -8.90 -17.35 -13.50
N SER A 317 -8.66 -16.25 -12.79
CA SER A 317 -7.72 -15.21 -13.23
C SER A 317 -6.27 -15.70 -13.30
N GLU A 318 -5.86 -16.67 -12.47
CA GLU A 318 -4.53 -17.30 -12.56
C GLU A 318 -4.43 -18.15 -13.82
N LYS A 319 -5.48 -18.92 -14.12
CA LYS A 319 -5.58 -19.70 -15.36
C LYS A 319 -5.60 -18.84 -16.62
N LEU A 320 -6.16 -17.64 -16.57
CA LEU A 320 -6.25 -16.75 -17.72
C LEU A 320 -4.99 -15.89 -17.92
N PHE A 321 -4.51 -15.24 -16.86
CA PHE A 321 -3.46 -14.23 -16.97
C PHE A 321 -2.07 -14.68 -16.50
N GLY A 322 -1.97 -15.89 -15.95
CA GLY A 322 -0.75 -16.47 -15.42
C GLY A 322 -0.48 -16.14 -13.95
N THR A 323 0.59 -16.74 -13.45
CA THR A 323 1.15 -16.53 -12.11
C THR A 323 2.66 -16.31 -12.22
N ILE A 324 3.16 -15.38 -11.42
CA ILE A 324 4.59 -15.29 -11.15
C ILE A 324 4.84 -16.25 -9.98
N GLY A 325 5.74 -17.22 -10.14
CA GLY A 325 6.09 -18.16 -9.06
C GLY A 325 6.65 -17.44 -7.83
N ASP A 326 6.80 -18.14 -6.71
CA ASP A 326 7.40 -17.58 -5.49
C ASP A 326 8.91 -17.41 -5.65
N ASN A 327 9.34 -16.34 -6.34
CA ASN A 327 10.75 -16.01 -6.54
C ASN A 327 11.45 -15.53 -5.24
N THR A 328 10.75 -15.46 -4.11
CA THR A 328 11.31 -14.95 -2.85
C THR A 328 12.11 -16.01 -2.08
N LYS A 329 11.98 -17.29 -2.43
CA LYS A 329 12.68 -18.40 -1.79
C LYS A 329 13.65 -19.09 -2.75
N LYS A 330 14.71 -18.37 -3.15
CA LYS A 330 15.80 -18.98 -3.94
C LYS A 330 16.69 -19.98 -3.17
N ASP A 331 16.44 -20.24 -1.89
CA ASP A 331 17.45 -20.86 -1.00
C ASP A 331 17.02 -22.09 -0.19
N ASN A 332 15.90 -22.77 -0.46
CA ASN A 332 15.69 -24.10 0.13
C ASN A 332 14.84 -24.98 -0.76
N ASN A 333 15.42 -26.12 -1.19
CA ASN A 333 14.76 -27.24 -1.86
C ASN A 333 13.50 -27.71 -1.07
N LYS A 334 12.37 -27.03 -1.23
CA LYS A 334 11.06 -27.53 -0.82
C LYS A 334 10.28 -27.85 -2.09
N GLU A 335 10.04 -29.14 -2.30
CA GLU A 335 9.01 -29.61 -3.23
C GLU A 335 7.68 -28.94 -2.88
N GLY A 336 7.19 -28.07 -3.77
CA GLY A 336 6.01 -27.25 -3.54
C GLY A 336 6.11 -25.82 -4.09
N ASP A 337 7.27 -25.40 -4.62
CA ASP A 337 7.40 -24.11 -5.26
C ASP A 337 6.50 -24.01 -6.50
N LEU A 338 5.62 -23.01 -6.49
CA LEU A 338 4.73 -22.71 -7.60
C LEU A 338 5.55 -22.39 -8.84
N VAL A 339 5.60 -23.32 -9.79
CA VAL A 339 6.19 -23.10 -11.10
C VAL A 339 5.43 -21.95 -11.76
N ALA A 340 6.16 -20.91 -12.19
CA ALA A 340 5.57 -19.77 -12.89
C ALA A 340 4.73 -20.26 -14.08
N LEU A 341 3.51 -19.74 -14.22
CA LEU A 341 2.59 -20.14 -15.27
C LEU A 341 2.36 -18.97 -16.22
N GLU A 342 2.68 -19.17 -17.49
CA GLU A 342 2.41 -18.17 -18.52
C GLU A 342 0.91 -17.92 -18.70
N GLY A 343 0.52 -16.67 -18.97
CA GLY A 343 -0.86 -16.33 -19.30
C GLY A 343 -1.28 -16.86 -20.68
N ARG A 344 -2.59 -16.85 -20.95
CA ARG A 344 -3.17 -17.16 -22.27
C ARG A 344 -3.86 -15.95 -22.91
N VAL A 345 -3.63 -14.77 -22.34
CA VAL A 345 -4.19 -13.49 -22.80
C VAL A 345 -3.11 -12.42 -22.77
N PHE A 346 -2.88 -11.82 -23.92
CA PHE A 346 -1.82 -10.88 -24.19
C PHE A 346 -2.43 -9.60 -24.75
N PHE A 347 -2.06 -8.47 -24.17
CA PHE A 347 -2.52 -7.15 -24.58
C PHE A 347 -1.38 -6.48 -25.32
N GLU A 348 -1.70 -5.77 -26.38
CA GLU A 348 -0.80 -4.80 -26.98
C GLU A 348 -0.97 -3.41 -26.36
N ASP A 349 -0.01 -2.53 -26.59
CA ASP A 349 -0.08 -1.15 -26.16
C ASP A 349 -1.12 -0.38 -26.98
N ALA A 350 -2.03 0.34 -26.32
CA ALA A 350 -3.03 1.12 -27.06
C ALA A 350 -2.45 2.41 -27.58
N LYS A 351 -2.52 2.58 -28.89
CA LYS A 351 -1.98 3.72 -29.62
C LYS A 351 -3.07 4.70 -29.98
N ILE A 352 -2.81 5.99 -29.76
CA ILE A 352 -3.78 7.03 -30.09
C ILE A 352 -4.08 7.04 -31.61
N ILE A 353 -5.37 7.13 -31.98
CA ILE A 353 -5.83 7.15 -33.38
C ILE A 353 -5.86 8.60 -33.90
N ASN A 354 -6.26 9.56 -33.06
CA ASN A 354 -6.41 10.96 -33.45
C ASN A 354 -5.07 11.58 -33.84
N LYS A 355 -4.97 12.13 -35.06
CA LYS A 355 -3.80 12.90 -35.52
C LYS A 355 -3.56 14.14 -34.64
N ASN A 356 -4.64 14.77 -34.17
CA ASN A 356 -4.63 15.93 -33.28
C ASN A 356 -5.29 15.58 -31.94
N PRO A 357 -4.54 15.04 -30.96
CA PRO A 357 -5.08 14.74 -29.63
C PRO A 357 -5.65 15.97 -28.94
N LYS A 358 -6.76 15.78 -28.22
CA LYS A 358 -7.29 16.80 -27.29
C LYS A 358 -6.47 16.77 -26.01
N ILE A 359 -5.57 17.73 -25.85
CA ILE A 359 -4.71 17.88 -24.67
C ILE A 359 -5.18 19.09 -23.86
N ILE A 360 -5.35 18.92 -22.55
CA ILE A 360 -5.77 20.00 -21.66
C ILE A 360 -4.68 21.09 -21.63
N ASN A 361 -5.11 22.34 -21.63
CA ASN A 361 -4.25 23.53 -21.58
C ASN A 361 -3.11 23.53 -22.62
N ASN A 362 -3.34 22.92 -23.79
CA ASN A 362 -2.35 22.80 -24.87
C ASN A 362 -1.02 22.20 -24.39
N GLY A 363 -1.08 21.19 -23.50
CA GLY A 363 0.10 20.48 -22.98
C GLY A 363 0.76 21.14 -21.77
N LYS A 364 0.27 22.30 -21.29
CA LYS A 364 0.76 22.89 -20.04
C LYS A 364 0.36 22.01 -18.85
N LEU A 365 1.33 21.75 -17.98
CA LEU A 365 1.13 20.94 -16.78
C LEU A 365 0.09 21.58 -15.86
N VAL A 366 -0.82 20.74 -15.36
CA VAL A 366 -1.89 21.10 -14.43
C VAL A 366 -1.45 20.74 -13.01
N ILE A 367 -1.36 21.74 -12.12
CA ILE A 367 -1.05 21.54 -10.70
C ILE A 367 -2.28 20.93 -10.00
N LEU A 368 -2.16 19.70 -9.51
CA LEU A 368 -3.26 18.99 -8.85
C LEU A 368 -3.23 19.14 -7.32
N LYS A 369 -4.39 18.89 -6.71
CA LYS A 369 -4.49 18.61 -5.27
C LYS A 369 -3.75 17.30 -4.93
N PRO A 370 -3.35 17.06 -3.67
CA PRO A 370 -2.87 15.75 -3.25
C PRO A 370 -3.97 14.69 -3.44
N PHE A 371 -3.59 13.47 -3.81
CA PHE A 371 -4.52 12.34 -4.05
C PHE A 371 -5.27 11.84 -2.81
N GLY A 372 -5.02 12.44 -1.64
CA GLY A 372 -5.83 12.29 -0.43
C GLY A 372 -5.85 10.91 0.22
N GLU A 373 -5.26 9.88 -0.37
CA GLU A 373 -5.44 8.48 0.03
C GLU A 373 -5.20 8.23 1.53
N PRO A 374 -6.12 7.54 2.25
CA PRO A 374 -5.94 7.27 3.66
C PRO A 374 -4.73 6.37 3.86
N HIS A 375 -3.90 6.69 4.86
CA HIS A 375 -2.76 5.85 5.22
C HIS A 375 -3.22 4.39 5.47
N PRO A 376 -2.48 3.34 5.05
CA PRO A 376 -2.88 1.93 5.23
C PRO A 376 -3.23 1.52 6.68
N THR A 377 -2.74 2.27 7.66
CA THR A 377 -3.06 2.10 9.08
C THR A 377 -4.41 2.69 9.51
N GLN A 378 -5.14 3.37 8.62
CA GLN A 378 -6.55 3.71 8.80
C GLN A 378 -7.41 2.45 8.58
N VAL A 379 -7.21 1.46 9.45
CA VAL A 379 -7.82 0.12 9.44
C VAL A 379 -9.29 0.09 9.05
N SER A 380 -10.10 1.00 9.57
CA SER A 380 -11.55 1.01 9.32
C SER A 380 -11.93 1.33 7.88
N PHE A 381 -11.01 1.88 7.07
CA PHE A 381 -11.21 2.03 5.62
C PHE A 381 -11.05 0.69 4.90
N TYR A 382 -10.03 -0.08 5.26
CA TYR A 382 -9.57 -1.25 4.50
C TYR A 382 -10.08 -2.58 5.05
N LEU A 383 -10.42 -2.63 6.34
CA LEU A 383 -10.85 -3.81 7.07
C LEU A 383 -12.30 -3.67 7.55
N ASN A 384 -12.96 -4.80 7.76
CA ASN A 384 -14.28 -4.85 8.37
C ASN A 384 -14.29 -4.51 9.89
N ARG A 385 -13.13 -4.40 10.54
CA ARG A 385 -12.96 -4.09 11.98
C ARG A 385 -11.82 -3.08 12.27
N LYS A 386 -11.53 -2.84 13.55
CA LYS A 386 -10.77 -1.68 14.07
C LYS A 386 -9.26 -1.90 14.31
N ASP A 387 -8.66 -3.06 14.00
CA ASP A 387 -7.20 -3.24 14.15
C ASP A 387 -6.62 -4.37 13.27
N TYR A 388 -5.28 -4.41 13.16
CA TYR A 388 -4.48 -5.47 12.53
C TYR A 388 -3.94 -6.49 13.56
N ASN A 389 -4.45 -6.52 14.79
CA ASN A 389 -3.87 -7.30 15.88
C ASN A 389 -4.72 -8.50 16.31
N SER A 390 -6.03 -8.47 16.04
CA SER A 390 -6.93 -9.60 16.30
C SER A 390 -6.84 -10.66 15.21
N ASN A 391 -7.15 -11.92 15.52
CA ASN A 391 -6.99 -13.03 14.59
C ASN A 391 -7.92 -12.90 13.37
N ALA A 392 -7.44 -13.23 12.17
CA ALA A 392 -8.24 -13.21 10.94
C ALA A 392 -9.41 -14.22 11.02
N GLU A 393 -9.20 -15.36 11.67
CA GLU A 393 -10.24 -16.38 11.90
C GLU A 393 -11.33 -15.91 12.88
N GLU A 394 -11.02 -14.95 13.75
CA GLU A 394 -11.98 -14.29 14.66
C GLU A 394 -12.79 -13.16 13.98
N GLY A 395 -12.66 -13.04 12.64
CA GLY A 395 -13.54 -12.20 11.83
C GLY A 395 -12.98 -10.84 11.43
N ILE A 396 -11.66 -10.65 11.38
CA ILE A 396 -11.03 -9.48 10.72
C ILE A 396 -10.59 -9.86 9.31
N PHE A 397 -11.13 -9.16 8.31
CA PHE A 397 -10.74 -9.36 6.91
C PHE A 397 -10.80 -8.06 6.11
N ILE A 398 -10.05 -8.05 5.00
CA ILE A 398 -10.10 -6.98 4.00
C ILE A 398 -11.53 -6.80 3.45
N LYS A 399 -11.98 -5.56 3.26
CA LYS A 399 -13.37 -5.29 2.82
C LYS A 399 -13.70 -5.82 1.43
N GLY A 400 -12.70 -5.95 0.56
CA GLY A 400 -12.91 -6.39 -0.81
C GLY A 400 -11.91 -5.78 -1.78
N ARG A 401 -12.31 -5.71 -3.04
CA ARG A 401 -11.52 -5.16 -4.15
C ARG A 401 -11.79 -3.68 -4.30
N LYS A 402 -10.74 -2.86 -4.26
CA LYS A 402 -10.86 -1.41 -4.38
C LYS A 402 -11.21 -1.00 -5.82
N PHE A 403 -12.36 -0.36 -6.01
CA PHE A 403 -12.80 0.25 -7.26
C PHE A 403 -13.08 1.73 -7.07
N TYR A 404 -12.83 2.54 -8.09
CA TYR A 404 -13.05 3.98 -8.06
C TYR A 404 -14.36 4.33 -8.76
N TRP A 405 -15.12 5.24 -8.17
CA TRP A 405 -16.36 5.73 -8.75
C TRP A 405 -16.09 6.54 -10.03
N HIS A 406 -17.05 6.52 -10.95
CA HIS A 406 -17.11 7.49 -12.03
C HIS A 406 -17.68 8.82 -11.53
N HIS A 407 -17.03 9.93 -11.92
CA HIS A 407 -17.43 11.26 -11.48
C HIS A 407 -18.31 11.86 -12.59
N ARG A 408 -19.64 11.74 -12.44
CA ARG A 408 -20.62 12.19 -13.45
C ARG A 408 -20.43 13.64 -13.89
N ASP A 409 -19.95 14.48 -12.98
CA ASP A 409 -19.67 15.91 -13.19
C ASP A 409 -18.37 16.17 -14.00
N LYS A 410 -17.63 15.11 -14.35
CA LYS A 410 -16.37 15.17 -15.11
C LYS A 410 -16.38 14.30 -16.37
N ILE A 411 -17.48 13.59 -16.62
CA ILE A 411 -17.67 12.77 -17.82
C ILE A 411 -18.20 13.66 -18.94
N GLU A 412 -17.48 13.70 -20.05
CA GLU A 412 -17.80 14.48 -21.25
C GLU A 412 -18.07 15.96 -20.92
N LYS A 413 -17.28 16.50 -19.98
CA LYS A 413 -17.31 17.91 -19.55
C LYS A 413 -15.98 18.58 -19.87
N ASP A 414 -16.03 19.84 -20.29
CA ASP A 414 -14.85 20.67 -20.45
C ASP A 414 -14.12 20.79 -19.09
N PHE A 415 -12.81 20.52 -19.11
CA PHE A 415 -11.94 20.62 -17.95
C PHE A 415 -12.10 21.92 -17.16
N LYS A 416 -12.34 23.06 -17.84
CA LYS A 416 -12.52 24.36 -17.18
C LYS A 416 -13.72 24.40 -16.22
N THR A 417 -14.75 23.58 -16.48
CA THR A 417 -15.99 23.57 -15.69
C THR A 417 -15.80 22.95 -14.30
N PHE A 418 -14.79 22.10 -14.11
CA PHE A 418 -14.55 21.40 -12.85
C PHE A 418 -13.11 21.50 -12.34
N SER A 419 -12.18 22.14 -13.06
CA SER A 419 -10.75 22.21 -12.71
C SER A 419 -10.52 22.64 -11.26
N ASN A 420 -11.22 23.67 -10.78
CA ASN A 420 -11.14 24.17 -9.40
C ASN A 420 -11.43 23.11 -8.32
N SER A 421 -12.18 22.05 -8.65
CA SER A 421 -12.45 20.96 -7.71
C SER A 421 -11.20 20.10 -7.44
N ILE A 422 -10.24 20.06 -8.38
CA ILE A 422 -9.09 19.14 -8.35
C ILE A 422 -7.72 19.84 -8.45
N THR A 423 -7.66 21.12 -8.80
CA THR A 423 -6.41 21.88 -8.93
C THR A 423 -6.08 22.72 -7.69
N MET A 424 -4.82 23.17 -7.60
CA MET A 424 -4.40 24.21 -6.67
C MET A 424 -3.40 25.16 -7.33
N ASN A 425 -3.15 26.31 -6.71
CA ASN A 425 -2.33 27.37 -7.30
C ASN A 425 -0.83 27.26 -6.96
N SER A 426 -0.46 26.49 -5.93
CA SER A 426 0.94 26.37 -5.47
C SER A 426 1.54 25.00 -5.77
N ARG A 427 2.83 25.00 -6.12
CA ARG A 427 3.66 23.80 -6.19
C ARG A 427 4.19 23.49 -4.80
N GLU A 428 3.91 22.29 -4.32
CA GLU A 428 4.23 21.82 -2.99
C GLU A 428 4.93 20.47 -3.06
N LYS A 429 5.61 20.07 -1.98
CA LYS A 429 6.29 18.76 -1.91
C LYS A 429 5.35 17.55 -1.88
N TYR A 430 4.06 17.79 -1.65
CA TYR A 430 3.04 16.74 -1.50
C TYR A 430 2.05 16.69 -2.67
N ASN A 431 2.23 17.50 -3.70
CA ASN A 431 1.42 17.48 -4.90
C ASN A 431 2.28 17.34 -6.17
N SER A 432 1.63 17.27 -7.32
CA SER A 432 2.30 17.06 -8.60
C SER A 432 1.61 17.85 -9.70
N SER A 433 2.37 18.22 -10.74
CA SER A 433 1.85 18.85 -11.96
C SER A 433 1.86 17.86 -13.11
N LEU A 434 0.70 17.64 -13.76
CA LEU A 434 0.53 16.60 -14.77
C LEU A 434 0.15 17.15 -16.15
N GLU A 435 0.69 16.58 -17.22
CA GLU A 435 0.18 16.76 -18.59
C GLU A 435 -1.03 15.83 -18.79
N LEU A 436 -2.20 16.39 -19.09
CA LEU A 436 -3.46 15.64 -19.13
C LEU A 436 -4.05 15.60 -20.53
N LEU A 437 -4.54 14.43 -20.95
CA LEU A 437 -5.42 14.33 -22.10
C LEU A 437 -6.85 14.62 -21.68
N ASP A 438 -7.60 15.28 -22.56
CA ASP A 438 -9.02 15.54 -22.36
C ASP A 438 -9.88 14.31 -22.74
N TYR A 439 -11.19 14.40 -22.52
CA TYR A 439 -12.13 13.40 -23.00
C TYR A 439 -12.27 13.42 -24.54
N GLY A 440 -12.76 12.32 -25.11
CA GLY A 440 -13.03 12.15 -26.54
C GLY A 440 -11.79 11.80 -27.39
N ASN A 441 -10.68 11.41 -26.77
CA ASN A 441 -9.55 10.82 -27.48
C ASN A 441 -9.78 9.33 -27.69
N GLU A 442 -9.33 8.79 -28.81
CA GLU A 442 -9.53 7.40 -29.19
C GLU A 442 -8.18 6.67 -29.33
N PHE A 443 -8.12 5.43 -28.84
CA PHE A 443 -6.96 4.56 -28.90
C PHE A 443 -7.35 3.20 -29.47
N GLU A 444 -6.43 2.57 -30.19
CA GLU A 444 -6.58 1.24 -30.78
C GLU A 444 -5.57 0.28 -30.17
N PHE A 445 -5.98 -0.95 -29.88
CA PHE A 445 -5.12 -2.03 -29.39
C PHE A 445 -5.67 -3.40 -29.72
N ASP A 446 -4.79 -4.38 -29.84
CA ASP A 446 -5.16 -5.79 -30.01
C ASP A 446 -5.07 -6.56 -28.68
N VAL A 447 -5.94 -7.55 -28.54
CA VAL A 447 -5.90 -8.53 -27.45
C VAL A 447 -5.86 -9.93 -28.05
N HIS A 448 -4.73 -10.61 -27.89
CA HIS A 448 -4.53 -11.98 -28.34
C HIS A 448 -4.89 -12.96 -27.22
N PHE A 449 -5.51 -14.07 -27.58
CA PHE A 449 -5.85 -15.13 -26.63
C PHE A 449 -5.66 -16.51 -27.24
N GLU A 450 -5.31 -17.47 -26.39
CA GLU A 450 -4.95 -18.82 -26.84
C GLU A 450 -5.64 -19.89 -26.01
N ASN A 451 -6.17 -20.92 -26.68
CA ASN A 451 -6.71 -22.13 -26.08
C ASN A 451 -7.68 -21.86 -24.91
N LEU A 452 -8.55 -20.85 -25.02
CA LEU A 452 -9.53 -20.51 -23.99
C LEU A 452 -10.76 -21.41 -24.08
N MET A 453 -11.32 -21.78 -22.93
CA MET A 453 -12.65 -22.38 -22.86
C MET A 453 -13.72 -21.36 -23.25
N ASP A 454 -14.89 -21.82 -23.71
CA ASP A 454 -15.97 -20.91 -24.12
C ASP A 454 -16.39 -19.95 -22.99
N SER A 455 -16.44 -20.43 -21.76
CA SER A 455 -16.77 -19.62 -20.59
C SER A 455 -15.63 -18.66 -20.22
N GLU A 456 -14.37 -19.05 -20.44
CA GLU A 456 -13.21 -18.18 -20.25
C GLU A 456 -13.21 -17.01 -21.24
N LEU A 457 -13.45 -17.30 -22.51
CA LEU A 457 -13.55 -16.31 -23.57
C LEU A 457 -14.76 -15.38 -23.33
N GLY A 458 -15.89 -15.91 -22.87
CA GLY A 458 -17.07 -15.11 -22.54
C GLY A 458 -16.82 -14.08 -21.43
N VAL A 459 -16.10 -14.47 -20.37
CA VAL A 459 -15.71 -13.55 -19.29
C VAL A 459 -14.74 -12.49 -19.79
N LEU A 460 -13.77 -12.87 -20.65
CA LEU A 460 -12.83 -11.91 -21.25
C LEU A 460 -13.56 -10.88 -22.12
N ILE A 461 -14.46 -11.32 -23.00
CA ILE A 461 -15.29 -10.45 -23.85
C ILE A 461 -16.10 -9.48 -22.98
N TYR A 462 -16.81 -9.99 -21.97
CA TYR A 462 -17.61 -9.15 -21.09
C TYR A 462 -16.77 -8.11 -20.33
N ALA A 463 -15.57 -8.51 -19.86
CA ALA A 463 -14.69 -7.60 -19.14
C ALA A 463 -14.09 -6.53 -20.06
N LEU A 464 -13.85 -6.84 -21.34
CA LEU A 464 -13.39 -5.90 -22.37
C LEU A 464 -14.50 -4.94 -22.79
N GLU A 465 -15.68 -5.44 -23.16
CA GLU A 465 -16.80 -4.65 -23.66
C GLU A 465 -17.98 -4.74 -22.69
N LEU A 466 -18.07 -3.75 -21.80
CA LEU A 466 -19.09 -3.70 -20.75
C LEU A 466 -20.48 -3.33 -21.29
N GLU A 467 -21.51 -3.63 -20.50
CA GLU A 467 -22.90 -3.25 -20.78
C GLU A 467 -23.05 -1.72 -20.94
N ASN A 468 -24.06 -1.30 -21.70
CA ASN A 468 -24.31 0.11 -21.92
C ASN A 468 -24.53 0.85 -20.59
N GLY A 469 -23.88 2.02 -20.44
CA GLY A 469 -23.89 2.80 -19.21
C GLY A 469 -22.76 2.46 -18.23
N LEU A 470 -22.05 1.35 -18.42
CA LEU A 470 -20.86 1.01 -17.63
C LEU A 470 -19.59 1.46 -18.35
N LEU A 471 -18.57 1.87 -17.59
CA LEU A 471 -17.29 2.35 -18.10
C LEU A 471 -16.13 1.67 -17.35
N HIS A 472 -14.97 1.63 -18.01
CA HIS A 472 -13.72 1.21 -17.41
C HIS A 472 -13.03 2.36 -16.70
N LYS A 473 -12.17 2.04 -15.72
CA LYS A 473 -11.33 3.01 -15.01
C LYS A 473 -9.84 2.71 -15.23
N ILE A 474 -9.18 3.47 -16.10
CA ILE A 474 -7.80 3.23 -16.57
C ILE A 474 -6.87 4.39 -16.23
N GLY A 475 -5.59 4.11 -15.98
CA GLY A 475 -4.59 5.15 -15.71
C GLY A 475 -4.56 5.67 -14.27
N ARG A 476 -3.93 6.83 -14.08
CA ARG A 476 -3.72 7.48 -12.77
C ARG A 476 -4.70 8.62 -12.55
N GLY A 477 -4.79 9.08 -11.31
CA GLY A 477 -5.73 10.13 -10.91
C GLY A 477 -7.19 9.73 -10.87
N LYS A 478 -7.47 8.43 -10.71
CA LYS A 478 -8.83 7.89 -10.59
C LYS A 478 -9.66 8.55 -9.48
N ALA A 479 -9.00 8.93 -8.38
CA ALA A 479 -9.60 9.68 -7.27
C ALA A 479 -10.13 11.06 -7.68
N PHE A 480 -9.60 11.66 -8.75
CA PHE A 480 -10.06 12.92 -9.32
C PHE A 480 -11.13 12.74 -10.39
N GLY A 481 -11.57 11.51 -10.64
CA GLY A 481 -12.53 11.19 -11.68
C GLY A 481 -11.90 10.83 -13.02
N PHE A 482 -10.58 10.89 -13.14
CA PHE A 482 -9.87 10.59 -14.39
C PHE A 482 -9.99 9.13 -14.81
N GLY A 483 -9.74 8.87 -16.08
CA GLY A 483 -9.60 7.52 -16.61
C GLY A 483 -10.91 6.78 -16.86
N SER A 484 -12.05 7.47 -16.90
CA SER A 484 -13.29 6.87 -17.36
C SER A 484 -13.19 6.62 -18.86
N CYS A 485 -13.32 5.37 -19.30
CA CYS A 485 -13.11 4.96 -20.68
C CYS A 485 -14.21 3.99 -21.12
N LYS A 486 -14.60 4.03 -22.39
CA LYS A 486 -15.41 2.98 -23.03
C LYS A 486 -14.50 2.15 -23.92
N ILE A 487 -14.55 0.83 -23.80
CA ILE A 487 -13.89 -0.09 -24.72
C ILE A 487 -14.95 -0.78 -25.58
N ILE A 488 -14.65 -0.94 -26.86
CA ILE A 488 -15.49 -1.60 -27.87
C ILE A 488 -14.60 -2.61 -28.59
N ILE A 489 -15.07 -3.85 -28.76
CA ILE A 489 -14.41 -4.82 -29.64
C ILE A 489 -14.96 -4.60 -31.06
N GLU A 490 -14.15 -4.04 -31.95
CA GLU A 490 -14.53 -3.73 -33.33
C GLU A 490 -14.46 -4.98 -34.22
N GLU A 491 -13.45 -5.82 -34.01
CA GLU A 491 -13.28 -7.09 -34.73
C GLU A 491 -13.03 -8.23 -33.74
N PHE A 492 -13.62 -9.38 -34.02
CA PHE A 492 -13.43 -10.62 -33.27
C PHE A 492 -13.01 -11.73 -34.25
N ASN A 493 -11.71 -11.99 -34.31
CA ASN A 493 -11.09 -12.94 -35.22
C ASN A 493 -10.72 -14.21 -34.46
N LEU A 494 -11.42 -15.31 -34.69
CA LEU A 494 -11.10 -16.64 -34.17
C LEU A 494 -10.27 -17.40 -35.19
N GLU A 495 -9.26 -18.13 -34.74
CA GLU A 495 -8.53 -19.01 -35.65
C GLU A 495 -9.44 -20.11 -36.19
N ASN A 496 -9.44 -20.25 -37.52
CA ASN A 496 -10.15 -21.31 -38.20
C ASN A 496 -9.48 -22.66 -37.88
N ARG A 497 -10.26 -23.64 -37.41
CA ARG A 497 -9.76 -24.99 -37.10
C ARG A 497 -9.21 -25.71 -38.33
N ASN A 498 -9.69 -25.32 -39.51
CA ASN A 498 -9.28 -25.86 -40.81
C ASN A 498 -8.17 -25.03 -41.46
N LYS A 499 -7.54 -24.08 -40.75
CA LYS A 499 -6.48 -23.21 -41.32
C LYS A 499 -5.28 -23.95 -41.94
N TYR A 500 -5.08 -25.22 -41.58
CA TYR A 500 -4.03 -26.08 -42.16
C TYR A 500 -4.57 -27.17 -43.09
N SER A 501 -5.88 -27.23 -43.37
CA SER A 501 -6.45 -28.23 -44.28
C SER A 501 -6.27 -27.86 -45.75
N ASN A 502 -6.18 -26.57 -46.10
CA ASN A 502 -5.91 -26.10 -47.47
C ASN A 502 -5.37 -24.66 -47.48
N PHE A 503 -4.56 -24.29 -48.48
CA PHE A 503 -4.00 -22.94 -48.66
C PHE A 503 -5.05 -21.86 -48.95
N SER A 504 -6.25 -22.24 -49.43
CA SER A 504 -7.34 -21.31 -49.72
C SER A 504 -8.23 -20.98 -48.52
N GLU A 505 -8.08 -21.70 -47.40
CA GLU A 505 -8.88 -21.46 -46.21
C GLU A 505 -8.45 -20.17 -45.52
N SER A 506 -9.43 -19.39 -45.06
CA SER A 506 -9.13 -18.22 -44.23
C SER A 506 -8.51 -18.67 -42.91
N ILE A 507 -7.42 -18.00 -42.52
CA ILE A 507 -6.76 -18.25 -41.22
C ILE A 507 -7.72 -17.93 -40.06
N PHE A 508 -8.60 -16.94 -40.25
CA PHE A 508 -9.54 -16.48 -39.25
C PHE A 508 -11.00 -16.58 -39.70
N GLU A 509 -11.89 -16.88 -38.77
CA GLU A 509 -13.33 -16.76 -38.88
C GLU A 509 -13.86 -15.68 -37.91
N SER A 510 -14.99 -15.06 -38.26
CA SER A 510 -15.61 -14.05 -37.39
C SER A 510 -16.32 -14.73 -36.22
N GLY A 511 -15.93 -14.37 -35.00
CA GLY A 511 -16.54 -14.90 -33.79
C GLY A 511 -17.87 -14.21 -33.44
N LYS A 512 -18.80 -14.97 -32.85
CA LYS A 512 -20.10 -14.46 -32.36
C LYS A 512 -20.05 -14.24 -30.85
N LYS A 513 -19.98 -12.97 -30.42
CA LYS A 513 -19.80 -12.59 -29.00
C LYS A 513 -20.88 -13.18 -28.08
N GLU A 514 -22.13 -13.15 -28.51
CA GLU A 514 -23.32 -13.53 -27.71
C GLU A 514 -23.24 -14.97 -27.21
N LYS A 515 -22.74 -15.90 -28.06
CA LYS A 515 -22.56 -17.31 -27.71
C LYS A 515 -21.69 -17.45 -26.44
N TYR A 516 -20.57 -16.76 -26.40
CA TYR A 516 -19.60 -16.83 -25.31
C TYR A 516 -20.06 -16.05 -24.08
N ILE A 517 -20.63 -14.85 -24.29
CA ILE A 517 -21.17 -14.02 -23.21
C ILE A 517 -22.29 -14.75 -22.46
N ASN A 518 -23.19 -15.45 -23.15
CA ASN A 518 -24.30 -16.18 -22.51
C ASN A 518 -23.77 -17.28 -21.57
N LYS A 519 -22.76 -18.05 -22.00
CA LYS A 519 -22.08 -19.04 -21.15
C LYS A 519 -21.41 -18.42 -19.92
N ALA A 520 -20.79 -17.25 -20.09
CA ALA A 520 -20.21 -16.53 -18.97
C ALA A 520 -21.28 -15.98 -18.01
N LYS A 521 -22.41 -15.49 -18.54
CA LYS A 521 -23.51 -14.95 -17.74
C LYS A 521 -24.14 -16.00 -16.83
N GLU A 522 -24.46 -17.15 -17.41
CA GLU A 522 -25.03 -18.30 -16.69
C GLU A 522 -24.12 -18.76 -15.55
N LYS A 523 -22.80 -18.84 -15.79
CA LYS A 523 -21.87 -19.42 -14.81
C LYS A 523 -21.28 -18.43 -13.81
N TYR A 524 -21.04 -17.18 -14.22
CA TYR A 524 -20.22 -16.24 -13.44
C TYR A 524 -20.88 -14.89 -13.15
N ILE A 525 -21.78 -14.39 -13.99
CA ILE A 525 -22.17 -12.96 -13.90
C ILE A 525 -23.53 -12.78 -13.23
N ASN A 526 -24.50 -13.63 -13.54
CA ASN A 526 -25.87 -13.44 -13.07
C ASN A 526 -26.01 -13.71 -11.55
N GLU A 527 -26.98 -13.03 -10.93
CA GLU A 527 -27.50 -13.32 -9.58
C GLU A 527 -26.45 -13.29 -8.44
N ARG A 528 -25.47 -12.37 -8.53
CA ARG A 528 -24.41 -12.25 -7.53
C ARG A 528 -24.25 -10.83 -7.00
N ALA A 529 -24.36 -10.67 -5.69
CA ALA A 529 -24.26 -9.37 -5.01
C ALA A 529 -22.97 -8.62 -5.35
N ASN A 530 -21.82 -9.30 -5.37
CA ASN A 530 -20.54 -8.68 -5.69
C ASN A 530 -20.44 -8.21 -7.15
N VAL A 531 -21.16 -8.85 -8.08
CA VAL A 531 -21.25 -8.42 -9.48
C VAL A 531 -22.18 -7.22 -9.61
N GLU A 532 -23.29 -7.20 -8.87
CA GLU A 532 -24.17 -6.03 -8.80
C GLU A 532 -23.46 -4.80 -8.24
N GLU A 533 -22.68 -4.97 -7.16
CA GLU A 533 -21.81 -3.93 -6.61
C GLU A 533 -20.81 -3.41 -7.66
N LEU A 534 -20.23 -4.31 -8.45
CA LEU A 534 -19.34 -3.93 -9.55
C LEU A 534 -20.06 -3.08 -10.60
N LYS A 535 -21.25 -3.51 -11.04
CA LYS A 535 -22.04 -2.75 -12.03
C LYS A 535 -22.37 -1.35 -11.50
N ILE A 536 -22.75 -1.24 -10.23
CA ILE A 536 -23.04 0.05 -9.59
C ILE A 536 -21.81 0.97 -9.61
N ILE A 537 -20.62 0.47 -9.27
CA ILE A 537 -19.41 1.31 -9.22
C ILE A 537 -18.84 1.65 -10.60
N LEU A 538 -19.03 0.77 -11.58
CA LEU A 538 -18.66 1.01 -12.99
C LEU A 538 -19.69 1.85 -13.75
N SER A 539 -20.86 2.12 -13.17
CA SER A 539 -21.87 2.97 -13.80
C SER A 539 -21.37 4.39 -13.98
N GLN A 540 -21.56 4.94 -15.18
CA GLN A 540 -21.26 6.35 -15.48
C GLN A 540 -22.18 7.31 -14.73
N THR A 541 -23.35 6.83 -14.29
CA THR A 541 -24.31 7.58 -13.46
C THR A 541 -24.37 7.02 -12.05
N ASN A 542 -24.38 7.89 -11.05
CA ASN A 542 -24.54 7.53 -9.64
C ASN A 542 -25.04 8.75 -8.83
N ASN A 543 -25.45 8.50 -7.58
CA ASN A 543 -25.99 9.51 -6.67
C ASN A 543 -24.92 10.27 -5.87
N LEU A 544 -23.65 10.17 -6.27
CA LEU A 544 -22.54 10.82 -5.58
C LEU A 544 -22.30 12.24 -6.11
N ASP A 545 -21.79 13.10 -5.22
CA ASP A 545 -21.40 14.47 -5.54
C ASP A 545 -19.89 14.69 -5.36
N PHE A 546 -19.20 14.85 -6.49
CA PHE A 546 -17.78 15.19 -6.57
C PHE A 546 -17.54 16.58 -7.18
N SER A 547 -18.59 17.40 -7.31
CA SER A 547 -18.55 18.68 -8.04
C SER A 547 -17.65 19.72 -7.36
N LYS A 548 -17.70 19.80 -6.02
CA LYS A 548 -16.89 20.75 -5.25
C LYS A 548 -15.51 20.19 -4.91
N SER A 549 -15.45 18.93 -4.51
CA SER A 549 -14.21 18.24 -4.18
C SER A 549 -14.34 16.74 -4.49
N PRO A 550 -13.27 16.11 -4.99
CA PRO A 550 -13.18 14.65 -5.13
C PRO A 550 -13.22 13.91 -3.79
N PHE A 551 -12.91 14.60 -2.68
CA PHE A 551 -12.88 14.01 -1.35
C PHE A 551 -13.93 14.65 -0.46
N PRO A 552 -14.42 13.93 0.57
CA PRO A 552 -15.25 14.55 1.58
C PRO A 552 -14.43 15.58 2.37
N GLU A 553 -15.04 16.71 2.71
CA GLU A 553 -14.42 17.82 3.41
C GLU A 553 -15.37 18.40 4.46
N GLU A 554 -14.84 18.69 5.64
CA GLU A 554 -15.57 19.28 6.77
C GLU A 554 -14.75 20.40 7.42
N ASN A 555 -15.42 21.24 8.22
CA ASN A 555 -14.73 22.13 9.15
C ASN A 555 -14.37 21.34 10.42
N GLY A 556 -13.35 21.78 11.14
CA GLY A 556 -12.90 21.08 12.33
C GLY A 556 -11.75 21.80 13.03
N ARG A 557 -10.80 21.01 13.55
CA ARG A 557 -9.69 21.50 14.37
C ARG A 557 -8.58 22.18 13.57
N THR A 558 -8.47 21.89 12.28
CA THR A 558 -7.52 22.59 11.38
C THR A 558 -8.23 23.72 10.63
N PRO A 559 -7.52 24.80 10.26
CA PRO A 559 -8.14 25.91 9.54
C PRO A 559 -8.81 25.49 8.23
N GLY A 560 -10.00 26.03 7.99
CA GLY A 560 -10.75 25.86 6.75
C GLY A 560 -11.45 24.50 6.60
N LYS A 561 -12.19 24.38 5.49
CA LYS A 561 -12.91 23.16 5.12
C LYS A 561 -11.96 22.23 4.34
N ASN A 562 -11.66 21.05 4.87
CA ASN A 562 -10.71 20.13 4.24
C ASN A 562 -10.95 18.65 4.62
N THR A 563 -10.33 17.73 3.89
CA THR A 563 -10.45 16.28 4.11
C THR A 563 -9.84 15.82 5.43
N LEU A 564 -8.78 16.46 5.91
CA LEU A 564 -8.17 16.12 7.21
C LEU A 564 -9.17 16.34 8.36
N ASN A 565 -9.90 17.45 8.35
CA ASN A 565 -10.96 17.72 9.31
C ASN A 565 -12.05 16.65 9.24
N TRP A 566 -12.47 16.24 8.04
CA TRP A 566 -13.43 15.13 7.87
C TRP A 566 -12.92 13.83 8.53
N PHE A 567 -11.65 13.45 8.29
CA PHE A 567 -11.04 12.29 8.95
C PHE A 567 -11.03 12.40 10.47
N LEU A 568 -10.58 13.55 11.00
CA LEU A 568 -10.49 13.79 12.45
C LEU A 568 -11.86 13.73 13.12
N ASN A 569 -12.87 14.33 12.51
CA ASN A 569 -14.24 14.34 13.00
C ASN A 569 -14.81 12.92 12.99
N LYS A 570 -14.72 12.19 11.88
CA LYS A 570 -15.22 10.81 11.79
C LYS A 570 -14.50 9.87 12.74
N LYS A 571 -13.18 10.02 12.90
CA LYS A 571 -12.40 9.26 13.87
C LYS A 571 -12.87 9.53 15.31
N SER A 572 -13.16 10.78 15.67
CA SER A 572 -13.70 11.10 17.01
C SER A 572 -15.07 10.50 17.30
N LYS A 573 -15.89 10.28 16.26
CA LYS A 573 -17.23 9.66 16.37
C LYS A 573 -17.21 8.13 16.26
N GLY A 574 -16.06 7.53 15.93
CA GLY A 574 -15.96 6.09 15.66
C GLY A 574 -16.63 5.67 14.33
N GLU A 575 -16.92 6.61 13.44
CA GLU A 575 -17.73 6.44 12.22
C GLU A 575 -16.88 6.35 10.94
N LEU A 576 -15.60 6.01 11.03
CA LEU A 576 -14.71 6.01 9.87
C LEU A 576 -14.90 4.76 8.99
N ILE A 577 -16.14 4.48 8.59
CA ILE A 577 -16.57 3.33 7.80
C ILE A 577 -17.19 3.85 6.50
N LEU A 578 -16.68 3.39 5.36
CA LEU A 578 -17.31 3.63 4.06
C LEU A 578 -18.68 2.95 4.00
N GLU A 579 -19.67 3.66 3.49
CA GLU A 579 -21.01 3.11 3.30
C GLU A 579 -21.00 2.03 2.21
N GLY A 580 -21.83 1.01 2.35
CA GLY A 580 -21.92 -0.09 1.39
C GLY A 580 -22.38 0.37 0.01
N ILE A 581 -21.84 -0.23 -1.05
CA ILE A 581 -22.12 0.14 -2.44
C ILE A 581 -23.62 0.04 -2.77
N LEU A 582 -24.29 -1.06 -2.37
CA LEU A 582 -25.73 -1.26 -2.59
C LEU A 582 -26.55 -0.15 -1.94
N LYS A 583 -26.25 0.17 -0.68
CA LYS A 583 -26.92 1.25 0.07
C LYS A 583 -26.76 2.62 -0.60
N ILE A 584 -25.58 2.94 -1.14
CA ILE A 584 -25.34 4.18 -1.89
C ILE A 584 -26.23 4.26 -3.14
N SER A 585 -26.48 3.13 -3.79
CA SER A 585 -27.36 3.07 -4.97
C SER A 585 -28.86 3.12 -4.65
N GLY A 586 -29.24 3.03 -3.37
CA GLY A 586 -30.64 2.93 -2.94
C GLY A 586 -31.25 1.54 -3.18
N LYS A 587 -30.41 0.51 -3.32
CA LYS A 587 -30.80 -0.89 -3.43
C LYS A 587 -30.55 -1.65 -2.14
#